data_AF-A0AAE5GRC2-F1
#
_entry.id   AF-A0AAE5GRC2-F1
#
_cell.length_a   1.000
_cell.length_b   1.000
_cell.length_c   1.000
_cell.angle_alpha   90.00
_cell.angle_beta   90.00
_cell.angle_gamma   90.00
#
_symmetry.space_group_name_H-M   'P 1'
#
loop_
_entity.id
_entity.type
_entity.pdbx_description
1 polymer ?
#
loop_
_entity_poly.entity_id
_entity_poly.type
_entity_poly.pdbx_seq_one_letter_code
_entity_poly.pdbx_strand_id
1 'polypeptide(L)'
;MLTRFTPIVALMLLSGCTLTNSEQYHQETLAAIQASETNLTNQYTNLNLQLSNQSDYIESLEDQVHELEKKLAAFKSEALEEVRKKPDPVVIPAAVPVEATPSHEIVLGEVEKVTIDSIKQSFDARVDTGAATSSLNAVDIEQFERNGKNWVRFHLSDGEKELNDTNWIEAPIIRFVKIRQSTNEEVERRAVVELWVKLGKIHEKAQFTLADRSQMSHPVLLGREFIRDIAVVDVSKKYIHTEVPQKQ
;
A
#
# COMPACT_ATOMS: atom_id res chain seq x y z
N MET A 1 -33.62 -69.01 70.57
CA MET A 1 -34.36 -68.68 69.33
C MET A 1 -33.82 -67.35 68.78
N LEU A 2 -32.69 -67.31 68.05
CA LEU A 2 -32.22 -66.06 67.40
C LEU A 2 -31.09 -66.25 66.37
N THR A 3 -30.96 -67.43 65.75
CA THR A 3 -29.82 -67.73 64.84
C THR A 3 -30.22 -68.02 63.39
N ARG A 4 -31.48 -67.72 62.98
CA ARG A 4 -31.99 -68.04 61.63
C ARG A 4 -32.33 -66.85 60.72
N PHE A 5 -32.14 -65.60 61.16
CA PHE A 5 -32.46 -64.41 60.34
C PHE A 5 -31.26 -63.73 59.67
N THR A 6 -30.04 -64.20 59.95
CA THR A 6 -28.80 -63.64 59.40
C THR A 6 -28.63 -63.73 57.87
N PRO A 7 -29.13 -64.76 57.14
CA PRO A 7 -28.88 -64.80 55.69
C PRO A 7 -29.80 -63.88 54.88
N ILE A 8 -30.94 -63.45 55.43
CA ILE A 8 -31.92 -62.63 54.69
C ILE A 8 -31.52 -61.14 54.71
N VAL A 9 -30.93 -60.66 55.79
CA VAL A 9 -30.45 -59.26 55.90
C VAL A 9 -29.24 -59.01 54.98
N ALA A 10 -28.38 -60.01 54.78
CA ALA A 10 -27.21 -59.91 53.91
C ALA A 10 -27.58 -59.80 52.42
N LEU A 11 -28.67 -60.42 51.97
CA LEU A 11 -29.11 -60.35 50.58
C LEU A 11 -29.71 -58.97 50.22
N MET A 12 -30.42 -58.31 51.14
CA MET A 12 -31.01 -56.99 50.88
C MET A 12 -29.96 -55.87 50.79
N LEU A 13 -28.83 -55.99 51.48
CA LEU A 13 -27.74 -55.00 51.41
C LEU A 13 -26.94 -55.08 50.11
N LEU A 14 -26.90 -56.24 49.46
CA LEU A 14 -26.16 -56.44 48.19
C LEU A 14 -26.95 -56.00 46.95
N SER A 15 -28.29 -56.03 46.99
CA SER A 15 -29.14 -55.54 45.90
C SER A 15 -29.26 -54.01 45.84
N GLY A 16 -28.86 -53.31 46.90
CA GLY A 16 -28.89 -51.83 46.95
C GLY A 16 -27.76 -51.14 46.17
N CYS A 17 -26.63 -51.81 45.95
CA CYS A 17 -25.44 -51.18 45.35
C CYS A 17 -25.48 -51.08 43.82
N THR A 18 -26.41 -51.76 43.14
CA THR A 18 -26.51 -51.73 41.67
C THR A 18 -27.45 -50.64 41.15
N LEU A 19 -28.45 -50.20 41.95
CA LEU A 19 -29.33 -49.08 41.59
C LEU A 19 -28.69 -47.70 41.81
N THR A 20 -27.80 -47.55 42.80
CA THR A 20 -27.16 -46.26 43.10
C THR A 20 -26.22 -45.80 41.99
N ASN A 21 -25.56 -46.75 41.32
CA ASN A 21 -24.63 -46.44 40.24
C ASN A 21 -25.36 -45.88 39.01
N SER A 22 -26.54 -46.43 38.64
CA SER A 22 -27.29 -45.93 37.47
C SER A 22 -27.85 -44.53 37.67
N GLU A 23 -28.34 -44.19 38.87
CA GLU A 23 -28.81 -42.83 39.16
C GLU A 23 -27.66 -41.82 39.18
N GLN A 24 -26.50 -42.21 39.72
CA GLN A 24 -25.31 -41.36 39.70
C GLN A 24 -24.83 -41.07 38.27
N TYR A 25 -24.75 -42.07 37.40
CA TYR A 25 -24.38 -41.86 35.98
C TYR A 25 -25.38 -40.97 35.25
N HIS A 26 -26.68 -41.12 35.55
CA HIS A 26 -27.72 -40.28 34.95
C HIS A 26 -27.60 -38.82 35.41
N GLN A 27 -27.32 -38.59 36.69
CA GLN A 27 -27.14 -37.25 37.24
C GLN A 27 -25.87 -36.56 36.71
N GLU A 28 -24.77 -37.30 36.55
CA GLU A 28 -23.54 -36.78 35.92
C GLU A 28 -23.76 -36.44 34.44
N THR A 29 -24.50 -37.27 33.70
CA THR A 29 -24.83 -36.97 32.29
C THR A 29 -25.73 -35.76 32.15
N LEU A 30 -26.76 -35.61 32.99
CA LEU A 30 -27.60 -34.42 33.00
C LEU A 30 -26.81 -33.16 33.37
N ALA A 31 -25.91 -33.23 34.35
CA ALA A 31 -25.05 -32.12 34.72
C ALA A 31 -24.10 -31.72 33.58
N ALA A 32 -23.54 -32.70 32.85
CA ALA A 32 -22.70 -32.44 31.69
C ALA A 32 -23.48 -31.79 30.52
N ILE A 33 -24.72 -32.23 30.28
CA ILE A 33 -25.61 -31.61 29.27
C ILE A 33 -25.90 -30.17 29.66
N GLN A 34 -26.30 -29.91 30.91
CA GLN A 34 -26.59 -28.56 31.39
C GLN A 34 -25.36 -27.64 31.35
N ALA A 35 -24.17 -28.18 31.65
CA ALA A 35 -22.90 -27.46 31.51
C ALA A 35 -22.59 -27.14 30.03
N SER A 36 -22.92 -28.05 29.10
CA SER A 36 -22.78 -27.80 27.66
C SER A 36 -23.77 -26.75 27.16
N GLU A 37 -25.03 -26.80 27.60
CA GLU A 37 -26.07 -25.83 27.23
C GLU A 37 -25.73 -24.42 27.73
N THR A 38 -25.24 -24.30 28.96
CA THR A 38 -24.79 -23.01 29.51
C THR A 38 -23.57 -22.48 28.77
N ASN A 39 -22.59 -23.33 28.42
CA ASN A 39 -21.47 -22.94 27.58
C ASN A 39 -21.94 -22.43 26.20
N LEU A 40 -22.81 -23.19 25.53
CA LEU A 40 -23.34 -22.81 24.21
C LEU A 40 -24.15 -21.50 24.27
N THR A 41 -24.94 -21.31 25.33
CA THR A 41 -25.67 -20.06 25.57
C THR A 41 -24.71 -18.89 25.75
N ASN A 42 -23.66 -19.06 26.54
CA ASN A 42 -22.62 -18.03 26.74
C ASN A 42 -21.90 -17.70 25.43
N GLN A 43 -21.58 -18.70 24.60
CA GLN A 43 -21.01 -18.48 23.27
C GLN A 43 -21.95 -17.70 22.37
N TYR A 44 -23.24 -18.06 22.36
CA TYR A 44 -24.26 -17.38 21.56
C TYR A 44 -24.46 -15.93 22.01
N THR A 45 -24.49 -15.64 23.32
CA THR A 45 -24.58 -14.28 23.84
C THR A 45 -23.37 -13.43 23.48
N ASN A 46 -22.16 -14.01 23.58
CA ASN A 46 -20.93 -13.32 23.20
C ASN A 46 -20.91 -12.99 21.71
N LEU A 47 -21.35 -13.94 20.87
CA LEU A 47 -21.41 -13.74 19.43
C LEU A 47 -22.44 -12.68 19.05
N ASN A 48 -23.63 -12.70 19.66
CA ASN A 48 -24.65 -11.67 19.43
C ASN A 48 -24.17 -10.27 19.84
N LEU A 49 -23.45 -10.17 20.97
CA LEU A 49 -22.85 -8.92 21.39
C LEU A 49 -21.80 -8.44 20.39
N GLN A 50 -20.96 -9.34 19.89
CA GLN A 50 -19.98 -9.01 18.86
C GLN A 50 -20.65 -8.53 17.56
N LEU A 51 -21.74 -9.18 17.15
CA LEU A 51 -22.51 -8.79 15.97
C LEU A 51 -23.15 -7.40 16.14
N SER A 52 -23.69 -7.11 17.32
CA SER A 52 -24.23 -5.79 17.66
C SER A 52 -23.13 -4.72 17.57
N ASN A 53 -21.98 -4.96 18.20
CA ASN A 53 -20.85 -4.02 18.17
C ASN A 53 -20.35 -3.78 16.74
N GLN A 54 -20.35 -4.82 15.90
CA GLN A 54 -19.98 -4.67 14.49
C GLN A 54 -21.01 -3.84 13.72
N SER A 55 -22.30 -4.01 14.01
CA SER A 55 -23.37 -3.20 13.41
C SER A 55 -23.19 -1.72 13.74
N ASP A 56 -22.94 -1.39 15.02
CA ASP A 56 -22.73 -0.01 15.48
C ASP A 56 -21.48 0.61 14.84
N TYR A 57 -20.42 -0.18 14.63
CA TYR A 57 -19.21 0.28 13.96
C TYR A 57 -19.45 0.57 12.47
N ILE A 58 -20.25 -0.26 11.79
CA ILE A 58 -20.61 -0.04 10.38
C ILE A 58 -21.41 1.26 10.25
N GLU A 59 -22.41 1.49 11.10
CA GLU A 59 -23.20 2.72 11.11
C GLU A 59 -22.29 3.96 11.30
N SER A 60 -21.34 3.89 12.24
CA SER A 60 -20.37 4.98 12.44
C SER A 60 -19.46 5.22 11.22
N LEU A 61 -19.10 4.17 10.48
CA LEU A 61 -18.31 4.31 9.25
C LEU A 61 -19.14 4.93 8.12
N GLU A 62 -20.41 4.54 8.00
CA GLU A 62 -21.33 5.13 7.01
C GLU A 62 -21.51 6.64 7.25
N ASP A 63 -21.66 7.05 8.51
CA ASP A 63 -21.71 8.48 8.89
C ASP A 63 -20.42 9.22 8.52
N GLN A 64 -19.25 8.61 8.77
CA GLN A 64 -17.96 9.20 8.42
C GLN A 64 -17.81 9.40 6.91
N VAL A 65 -18.24 8.41 6.11
CA VAL A 65 -18.21 8.51 4.65
C VAL A 65 -19.14 9.63 4.17
N HIS A 66 -20.35 9.73 4.72
CA HIS A 66 -21.29 10.79 4.37
C HIS A 66 -20.73 12.19 4.68
N GLU A 67 -20.08 12.36 5.83
CA GLU A 67 -19.44 13.62 6.22
C GLU A 67 -18.25 13.97 5.30
N LEU A 68 -17.46 12.96 4.91
CA LEU A 68 -16.38 13.12 3.93
C LEU A 68 -16.89 13.54 2.55
N GLU A 69 -17.97 12.91 2.07
CA GLU A 69 -18.62 13.28 0.81
C GLU A 69 -19.11 14.72 0.83
N LYS A 70 -19.71 15.15 1.95
CA LYS A 70 -20.16 16.53 2.14
C LYS A 70 -19.00 17.53 2.12
N LYS A 71 -17.88 17.21 2.79
CA LYS A 71 -16.66 18.03 2.75
C LYS A 71 -16.06 18.10 1.35
N LEU A 72 -16.04 16.98 0.63
CA LEU A 72 -15.56 16.95 -0.76
C LEU A 72 -16.44 17.80 -1.68
N ALA A 73 -17.77 17.75 -1.51
CA ALA A 73 -18.70 18.58 -2.27
C ALA A 73 -18.50 20.08 -1.97
N ALA A 74 -18.32 20.44 -0.69
CA ALA A 74 -18.02 21.82 -0.28
C ALA A 74 -16.70 22.32 -0.89
N PHE A 75 -15.63 21.53 -0.76
CA PHE A 75 -14.32 21.87 -1.33
C PHE A 75 -14.37 22.03 -2.86
N LYS A 76 -15.09 21.13 -3.55
CA LYS A 76 -15.28 21.23 -5.00
C LYS A 76 -16.01 22.51 -5.41
N SER A 77 -16.99 22.96 -4.63
CA SER A 77 -17.72 24.20 -4.90
C SER A 77 -16.88 25.45 -4.64
N GLU A 78 -16.05 25.43 -3.60
CA GLU A 78 -15.15 26.53 -3.24
C GLU A 78 -14.00 26.67 -4.26
N ALA A 79 -13.42 25.54 -4.69
CA ALA A 79 -12.44 25.53 -5.78
C ALA A 79 -13.03 25.99 -7.13
N LEU A 80 -14.32 25.71 -7.40
CA LEU A 80 -15.00 26.20 -8.61
C LEU A 80 -15.29 27.70 -8.58
N GLU A 81 -15.54 28.28 -7.40
CA GLU A 81 -15.70 29.72 -7.18
C GLU A 81 -14.38 30.47 -7.42
N GLU A 82 -13.26 29.93 -6.95
CA GLU A 82 -11.94 30.55 -7.11
C GLU A 82 -11.46 30.55 -8.58
N VAL A 83 -11.76 29.51 -9.34
CA VAL A 83 -11.49 29.44 -10.79
C VAL A 83 -12.42 30.36 -11.61
N ARG A 84 -13.59 30.74 -11.07
CA ARG A 84 -14.57 31.64 -11.73
C ARG A 84 -14.27 33.13 -11.53
N LYS A 85 -13.38 33.52 -10.61
CA LYS A 85 -12.91 34.91 -10.55
C LYS A 85 -12.05 35.21 -11.76
N LYS A 86 -12.67 35.87 -12.75
CA LYS A 86 -12.00 36.46 -13.90
C LYS A 86 -10.86 37.37 -13.40
N PRO A 87 -9.60 37.20 -13.84
CA PRO A 87 -8.57 38.18 -13.54
C PRO A 87 -8.97 39.53 -14.17
N ASP A 88 -8.71 40.63 -13.45
CA ASP A 88 -8.98 41.98 -13.93
C ASP A 88 -8.31 42.20 -15.30
N PRO A 89 -8.97 42.89 -16.24
CA PRO A 89 -8.46 43.06 -17.59
C PRO A 89 -7.21 43.94 -17.57
N VAL A 90 -6.05 43.33 -17.73
CA VAL A 90 -4.81 44.03 -18.10
C VAL A 90 -4.93 44.40 -19.59
N VAL A 91 -4.93 45.71 -19.87
CA VAL A 91 -4.94 46.24 -21.23
C VAL A 91 -3.56 46.01 -21.86
N ILE A 92 -3.49 45.19 -22.92
CA ILE A 92 -2.30 44.98 -23.75
C ILE A 92 -2.63 45.41 -25.19
N PRO A 93 -1.85 46.31 -25.82
CA PRO A 93 -2.10 46.74 -27.20
C PRO A 93 -1.81 45.63 -28.24
N ALA A 94 -2.40 45.83 -29.42
CA ALA A 94 -2.71 44.86 -30.47
C ALA A 94 -1.55 43.96 -30.97
N ALA A 95 -1.98 42.78 -31.43
CA ALA A 95 -1.22 41.60 -31.76
C ALA A 95 -0.16 41.76 -32.86
N VAL A 96 1.01 41.18 -32.59
CA VAL A 96 1.98 40.68 -33.58
C VAL A 96 1.77 39.15 -33.65
N PRO A 97 2.00 38.47 -34.80
CA PRO A 97 1.66 37.06 -34.94
C PRO A 97 2.39 36.22 -33.89
N VAL A 98 1.64 35.59 -33.00
CA VAL A 98 2.19 34.64 -32.03
C VAL A 98 2.48 33.35 -32.78
N GLU A 99 3.74 33.14 -33.14
CA GLU A 99 4.23 31.78 -33.39
C GLU A 99 3.95 30.95 -32.13
N ALA A 100 3.33 29.79 -32.32
CA ALA A 100 3.04 28.84 -31.26
C ALA A 100 4.34 28.35 -30.63
N THR A 101 4.81 29.06 -29.60
CA THR A 101 5.90 28.61 -28.74
C THR A 101 5.26 27.71 -27.69
N PRO A 102 5.65 26.43 -27.59
CA PRO A 102 5.15 25.60 -26.51
C PRO A 102 5.74 26.11 -25.19
N SER A 103 4.89 26.31 -24.20
CA SER A 103 5.21 26.85 -22.87
C SER A 103 5.98 25.86 -21.99
N HIS A 104 7.05 25.26 -22.49
CA HIS A 104 7.97 24.46 -21.68
C HIS A 104 8.99 25.39 -21.04
N GLU A 105 8.62 26.03 -19.93
CA GLU A 105 9.48 26.97 -19.20
C GLU A 105 10.66 26.26 -18.49
N ILE A 106 10.58 24.93 -18.36
CA ILE A 106 11.58 24.10 -17.69
C ILE A 106 12.40 23.34 -18.74
N VAL A 107 13.73 23.44 -18.61
CA VAL A 107 14.69 22.73 -19.47
C VAL A 107 15.51 21.79 -18.61
N LEU A 108 15.42 20.48 -18.87
CA LEU A 108 16.24 19.46 -18.22
C LEU A 108 17.50 19.18 -19.06
N GLY A 109 18.62 18.87 -18.41
CA GLY A 109 19.80 18.31 -19.08
C GLY A 109 19.65 16.83 -19.45
N GLU A 110 20.67 16.25 -20.07
CA GLU A 110 20.78 14.79 -20.30
C GLU A 110 20.78 14.01 -18.97
N VAL A 111 21.35 14.62 -17.93
CA VAL A 111 21.43 14.06 -16.58
C VAL A 111 20.99 15.12 -15.58
N GLU A 112 20.15 14.74 -14.63
CA GLU A 112 19.67 15.60 -13.54
C GLU A 112 19.73 14.85 -12.21
N LYS A 113 19.80 15.59 -11.09
CA LYS A 113 19.71 14.99 -9.76
C LYS A 113 18.25 14.90 -9.34
N VAL A 114 17.81 13.70 -8.99
CA VAL A 114 16.44 13.42 -8.56
C VAL A 114 16.45 12.88 -7.13
N THR A 115 15.60 13.43 -6.28
CA THR A 115 15.38 12.95 -4.92
C THR A 115 14.15 12.07 -4.87
N ILE A 116 14.30 10.86 -4.32
CA ILE A 116 13.19 9.96 -4.05
C ILE A 116 12.63 10.27 -2.67
N ASP A 117 11.35 10.63 -2.62
CA ASP A 117 10.79 11.29 -1.44
C ASP A 117 10.57 10.35 -0.24
N SER A 118 10.44 9.04 -0.49
CA SER A 118 10.27 8.02 0.56
C SER A 118 11.53 7.81 1.40
N ILE A 119 12.72 7.92 0.79
CA ILE A 119 14.01 7.71 1.45
C ILE A 119 14.82 9.01 1.59
N LYS A 120 14.33 10.13 1.06
CA LYS A 120 14.98 11.45 1.08
C LYS A 120 16.41 11.45 0.53
N GLN A 121 16.70 10.53 -0.38
CA GLN A 121 18.00 10.40 -1.03
C GLN A 121 17.97 10.87 -2.48
N SER A 122 19.07 11.47 -2.90
CA SER A 122 19.27 11.95 -4.26
C SER A 122 20.15 11.01 -5.08
N PHE A 123 19.76 10.85 -6.34
CA PHE A 123 20.40 9.98 -7.32
C PHE A 123 20.55 10.69 -8.65
N ASP A 124 21.57 10.31 -9.42
CA ASP A 124 21.69 10.80 -10.78
C ASP A 124 20.69 10.08 -11.69
N ALA A 125 19.89 10.86 -12.39
CA ALA A 125 18.84 10.39 -13.26
C ALA A 125 19.16 10.77 -14.70
N ARG A 126 19.16 9.77 -15.59
CA ARG A 126 19.24 10.02 -17.02
C ARG A 126 17.88 10.41 -17.55
N VAL A 127 17.81 11.53 -18.27
CA VAL A 127 16.59 11.96 -18.96
C VAL A 127 16.57 11.32 -20.35
N ASP A 128 15.68 10.36 -20.56
CA ASP A 128 15.67 9.50 -21.74
C ASP A 128 14.34 9.62 -22.49
N THR A 129 14.37 10.38 -23.57
CA THR A 129 13.21 10.56 -24.47
C THR A 129 12.91 9.30 -25.30
N GLY A 130 13.81 8.31 -25.34
CA GLY A 130 13.58 7.01 -25.99
C GLY A 130 12.66 6.09 -25.18
N ALA A 131 12.67 6.21 -23.85
CA ALA A 131 11.83 5.41 -22.97
C ALA A 131 10.43 6.00 -22.80
N ALA A 132 9.39 5.17 -22.83
CA ALA A 132 8.03 5.60 -22.52
C ALA A 132 7.86 5.86 -21.01
N THR A 133 8.06 4.81 -20.21
CA THR A 133 7.95 4.85 -18.75
C THR A 133 9.34 4.91 -18.11
N SER A 134 9.45 5.61 -16.98
CA SER A 134 10.66 5.68 -16.17
C SER A 134 11.06 4.32 -15.58
N SER A 135 12.32 4.17 -15.16
CA SER A 135 12.80 2.94 -14.52
C SER A 135 13.79 3.22 -13.38
N LEU A 136 13.80 2.33 -12.39
CA LEU A 136 14.72 2.34 -11.27
C LEU A 136 15.60 1.09 -11.29
N ASN A 137 16.87 1.27 -10.93
CA ASN A 137 17.77 0.18 -10.58
C ASN A 137 17.42 -0.34 -9.18
N ALA A 138 16.52 -1.31 -9.15
CA ALA A 138 16.01 -1.89 -7.93
C ALA A 138 16.70 -3.24 -7.66
N VAL A 139 17.25 -3.40 -6.47
CA VAL A 139 17.85 -4.65 -5.98
C VAL A 139 17.06 -5.16 -4.78
N ASP A 140 17.27 -6.43 -4.42
CA ASP A 140 16.58 -7.09 -3.31
C ASP A 140 15.04 -6.95 -3.39
N ILE A 141 14.51 -7.10 -4.62
CA ILE A 141 13.10 -6.90 -4.91
C ILE A 141 12.30 -8.05 -4.31
N GLU A 142 11.44 -7.73 -3.34
CA GLU A 142 10.58 -8.70 -2.69
C GLU A 142 9.12 -8.27 -2.78
N GLN A 143 8.27 -9.19 -3.23
CA GLN A 143 6.83 -8.98 -3.32
C GLN A 143 6.16 -9.52 -2.06
N PHE A 144 5.20 -8.77 -1.53
CA PHE A 144 4.44 -9.17 -0.34
C PHE A 144 3.00 -8.66 -0.42
N GLU A 145 2.14 -9.23 0.41
CA GLU A 145 0.76 -8.78 0.54
C GLU A 145 0.58 -7.92 1.80
N ARG A 146 -0.12 -6.80 1.67
CA ARG A 146 -0.52 -5.96 2.80
C ARG A 146 -1.96 -5.51 2.60
N ASN A 147 -2.84 -5.92 3.51
CA ASN A 147 -4.27 -5.60 3.49
C ASN A 147 -4.96 -6.01 2.17
N GLY A 148 -4.68 -7.21 1.66
CA GLY A 148 -5.27 -7.72 0.41
C GLY A 148 -4.77 -7.05 -0.87
N LYS A 149 -3.72 -6.21 -0.79
CA LYS A 149 -3.10 -5.56 -1.95
C LYS A 149 -1.69 -6.10 -2.16
N ASN A 150 -1.26 -6.16 -3.43
CA ASN A 150 0.11 -6.51 -3.78
C ASN A 150 1.04 -5.31 -3.58
N TRP A 151 2.10 -5.53 -2.82
CA TRP A 151 3.16 -4.57 -2.54
C TRP A 151 4.51 -5.14 -2.97
N VAL A 152 5.46 -4.24 -3.13
CA VAL A 152 6.86 -4.58 -3.34
C VAL A 152 7.72 -3.75 -2.40
N ARG A 153 8.74 -4.38 -1.84
CA ARG A 153 9.85 -3.72 -1.15
C ARG A 153 11.13 -3.95 -1.93
N PHE A 154 11.97 -2.93 -2.01
CA PHE A 154 13.24 -3.01 -2.73
C PHE A 154 14.19 -1.92 -2.22
N HIS A 155 15.48 -2.08 -2.55
CA HIS A 155 16.47 -1.01 -2.42
C HIS A 155 16.74 -0.36 -3.77
N LEU A 156 16.96 0.95 -3.75
CA LEU A 156 17.48 1.67 -4.91
C LEU A 156 19.01 1.73 -4.80
N SER A 157 19.71 1.07 -5.72
CA SER A 157 21.18 0.99 -5.71
C SER A 157 21.79 1.92 -6.75
N ASP A 158 22.76 2.73 -6.33
CA ASP A 158 23.62 3.53 -7.20
C ASP A 158 25.08 3.02 -7.25
N GLY A 159 25.35 1.88 -6.60
CA GLY A 159 26.69 1.28 -6.52
C GLY A 159 27.67 2.01 -5.61
N GLU A 160 27.34 3.20 -5.11
CA GLU A 160 28.21 4.01 -4.25
C GLU A 160 27.77 4.01 -2.79
N LYS A 161 26.44 3.97 -2.53
CA LYS A 161 25.89 4.02 -1.18
C LYS A 161 25.71 2.62 -0.61
N GLU A 162 26.04 2.48 0.68
CA GLU A 162 25.73 1.26 1.43
C GLU A 162 24.21 1.06 1.53
N LEU A 163 23.77 -0.12 1.13
CA LEU A 163 22.40 -0.58 1.35
C LEU A 163 22.26 -0.97 2.81
N ASN A 164 21.30 -0.36 3.50
CA ASN A 164 21.02 -0.63 4.90
C ASN A 164 19.51 -0.72 5.14
N ASP A 165 19.11 -1.15 6.33
CA ASP A 165 17.71 -1.33 6.70
C ASP A 165 16.89 -0.02 6.70
N THR A 166 17.55 1.14 6.70
CA THR A 166 16.85 2.44 6.65
C THR A 166 16.47 2.88 5.23
N ASN A 167 16.96 2.19 4.19
CA ASN A 167 16.81 2.62 2.80
C ASN A 167 15.81 1.78 1.99
N TRP A 168 14.99 0.96 2.67
CA TRP A 168 13.92 0.22 2.02
C TRP A 168 12.84 1.15 1.48
N ILE A 169 12.45 0.93 0.23
CA ILE A 169 11.28 1.56 -0.38
C ILE A 169 10.18 0.52 -0.47
N GLU A 170 9.04 0.81 0.14
CA GLU A 170 7.83 -0.01 -0.01
C GLU A 170 6.77 0.76 -0.78
N ALA A 171 6.20 0.13 -1.81
CA ALA A 171 5.15 0.73 -2.61
C ALA A 171 4.12 -0.30 -3.10
N PRO A 172 2.85 0.08 -3.28
CA PRO A 172 1.87 -0.76 -3.92
C PRO A 172 2.23 -1.00 -5.40
N ILE A 173 2.06 -2.22 -5.87
CA ILE A 173 2.25 -2.56 -7.29
C ILE A 173 1.02 -2.10 -8.05
N ILE A 174 1.18 -1.13 -8.96
CA ILE A 174 0.07 -0.58 -9.75
C ILE A 174 -0.25 -1.45 -10.98
N ARG A 175 0.76 -2.08 -11.57
CA ARG A 175 0.62 -3.05 -12.66
C ARG A 175 1.92 -3.84 -12.84
N PHE A 176 1.86 -4.85 -13.71
CA PHE A 176 3.05 -5.49 -14.26
C PHE A 176 3.18 -5.16 -15.75
N VAL A 177 4.40 -4.89 -16.19
CA VAL A 177 4.72 -4.76 -17.61
C VAL A 177 5.53 -5.96 -18.09
N LYS A 178 5.29 -6.36 -19.33
CA LYS A 178 6.05 -7.41 -20.01
C LYS A 178 7.16 -6.75 -20.81
N ILE A 179 8.40 -6.99 -20.45
CA ILE A 179 9.56 -6.49 -21.17
C ILE A 179 10.08 -7.60 -22.08
N ARG A 180 10.15 -7.30 -23.37
CA ARG A 180 10.84 -8.12 -24.36
C ARG A 180 12.20 -7.49 -24.59
N GLN A 181 13.26 -8.17 -24.18
CA GLN A 181 14.60 -7.77 -24.55
C GLN A 181 14.90 -8.29 -25.95
N SER A 182 15.60 -7.51 -26.77
CA SER A 182 16.01 -7.94 -28.12
C SER A 182 16.97 -9.13 -28.11
N THR A 183 17.56 -9.43 -26.94
CA THR A 183 18.60 -10.44 -26.74
C THR A 183 18.11 -11.69 -26.01
N ASN A 184 16.86 -11.73 -25.53
CA ASN A 184 16.32 -12.86 -24.78
C ASN A 184 14.90 -13.19 -25.26
N GLU A 185 14.63 -14.47 -25.55
CA GLU A 185 13.32 -14.95 -25.95
C GLU A 185 12.31 -14.93 -24.79
N GLU A 186 12.80 -14.94 -23.55
CA GLU A 186 11.96 -14.90 -22.36
C GLU A 186 11.41 -13.50 -22.07
N VAL A 187 10.11 -13.44 -21.79
CA VAL A 187 9.41 -12.21 -21.44
C VAL A 187 9.54 -11.97 -19.94
N GLU A 188 10.36 -11.00 -19.55
CA GLU A 188 10.51 -10.60 -18.16
C GLU A 188 9.29 -9.78 -17.71
N ARG A 189 8.72 -10.12 -16.55
CA ARG A 189 7.63 -9.33 -15.94
C ARG A 189 8.20 -8.42 -14.87
N ARG A 190 8.00 -7.12 -15.03
CA ARG A 190 8.47 -6.10 -14.08
C ARG A 190 7.30 -5.43 -13.38
N ALA A 191 7.42 -5.29 -12.06
CA ALA A 191 6.48 -4.51 -11.28
C ALA A 191 6.61 -3.03 -11.65
N VAL A 192 5.48 -2.33 -11.65
CA VAL A 192 5.43 -0.88 -11.75
C VAL A 192 4.93 -0.33 -10.43
N VAL A 193 5.62 0.68 -9.92
CA VAL A 193 5.25 1.42 -8.70
C VAL A 193 5.12 2.90 -9.02
N GLU A 194 4.38 3.64 -8.20
CA GLU A 194 4.27 5.10 -8.28
C GLU A 194 4.96 5.71 -7.06
N LEU A 195 5.92 6.61 -7.31
CA LEU A 195 6.71 7.26 -6.25
C LEU A 195 6.71 8.78 -6.46
N TRP A 196 6.76 9.51 -5.35
CA TRP A 196 7.04 10.95 -5.36
C TRP A 196 8.51 11.20 -5.64
N VAL A 197 8.79 12.07 -6.60
CA VAL A 197 10.14 12.46 -6.98
C VAL A 197 10.28 13.96 -7.06
N LYS A 198 11.42 14.47 -6.60
CA LYS A 198 11.76 15.89 -6.65
C LYS A 198 12.97 16.12 -7.56
N LEU A 199 12.84 17.03 -8.52
CA LEU A 199 13.89 17.48 -9.43
C LEU A 199 13.88 19.00 -9.46
N GLY A 200 14.85 19.64 -8.79
CA GLY A 200 14.86 21.09 -8.62
C GLY A 200 13.56 21.58 -7.97
N LYS A 201 12.76 22.34 -8.73
CA LYS A 201 11.45 22.86 -8.32
C LYS A 201 10.27 21.93 -8.63
N ILE A 202 10.49 20.89 -9.43
CA ILE A 202 9.47 19.92 -9.83
C ILE A 202 9.31 18.93 -8.69
N HIS A 203 8.07 18.68 -8.25
CA HIS A 203 7.75 17.66 -7.27
C HIS A 203 6.49 16.93 -7.71
N GLU A 204 6.66 15.76 -8.32
CA GLU A 204 5.60 15.04 -9.02
C GLU A 204 5.63 13.55 -8.71
N LYS A 205 4.48 12.90 -8.93
CA LYS A 205 4.38 11.45 -8.93
C LYS A 205 4.84 10.90 -10.26
N ALA A 206 5.74 9.93 -10.23
CA ALA A 206 6.22 9.26 -11.42
C ALA A 206 6.08 7.74 -11.26
N GLN A 207 5.77 7.08 -12.37
CA GLN A 207 5.67 5.63 -12.43
C GLN A 207 7.00 5.04 -12.86
N PHE A 208 7.47 4.05 -12.11
CA PHE A 208 8.76 3.41 -12.34
C PHE A 208 8.59 1.92 -12.52
N THR A 209 9.19 1.40 -13.59
CA THR A 209 9.46 -0.02 -13.72
C THR A 209 10.65 -0.41 -12.84
N LEU A 210 10.50 -1.48 -12.07
CA LEU A 210 11.56 -2.02 -11.22
C LEU A 210 12.33 -3.10 -11.98
N ALA A 211 13.65 -2.94 -12.04
CA ALA A 211 14.55 -3.91 -12.66
C ALA A 211 15.91 -3.88 -11.95
N ASP A 212 16.55 -5.03 -11.80
CA ASP A 212 17.97 -5.06 -11.51
C ASP A 212 18.72 -4.62 -12.77
N ARG A 213 19.33 -3.44 -12.68
CA ARG A 213 20.13 -2.81 -13.72
C ARG A 213 21.48 -2.41 -13.14
N SER A 214 22.03 -3.22 -12.23
CA SER A 214 23.34 -3.02 -11.61
C SER A 214 24.48 -2.77 -12.61
N GLN A 215 24.33 -3.18 -13.87
CA GLN A 215 25.29 -2.94 -14.96
C GLN A 215 25.13 -1.58 -15.66
N MET A 216 24.11 -0.78 -15.32
CA MET A 216 23.87 0.53 -15.92
C MET A 216 24.50 1.65 -15.07
N SER A 217 24.92 2.72 -15.74
CA SER A 217 25.60 3.86 -15.11
C SER A 217 24.69 4.81 -14.34
N HIS A 218 23.38 4.76 -14.57
CA HIS A 218 22.43 5.67 -13.92
C HIS A 218 21.35 4.84 -13.21
N PRO A 219 21.20 5.00 -11.88
CA PRO A 219 20.23 4.26 -11.09
C PRO A 219 18.78 4.66 -11.39
N VAL A 220 18.57 5.87 -11.92
CA VAL A 220 17.25 6.40 -12.28
C VAL A 220 17.24 6.76 -13.76
N LEU A 221 16.15 6.43 -14.44
CA LEU A 221 15.88 6.82 -15.82
C LEU A 221 14.50 7.47 -15.87
N LEU A 222 14.44 8.71 -16.35
CA LEU A 222 13.20 9.46 -16.53
C LEU A 222 12.72 9.34 -17.97
N GLY A 223 11.59 8.69 -18.17
CA GLY A 223 10.97 8.49 -19.48
C GLY A 223 10.04 9.64 -19.89
N ARG A 224 9.52 9.55 -21.11
CA ARG A 224 8.61 10.55 -21.69
C ARG A 224 7.33 10.78 -20.87
N GLU A 225 6.80 9.78 -20.18
CA GLU A 225 5.61 9.95 -19.32
C GLU A 225 5.83 10.97 -18.20
N PHE A 226 7.07 11.09 -17.69
CA PHE A 226 7.42 12.15 -16.74
C PHE A 226 7.67 13.49 -17.46
N ILE A 227 8.27 13.47 -18.65
CA ILE A 227 8.77 14.69 -19.32
C ILE A 227 7.67 15.46 -20.07
N ARG A 228 6.73 14.75 -20.71
CA ARG A 228 5.87 15.22 -21.82
C ARG A 228 5.12 16.52 -21.57
N ASP A 229 4.77 16.82 -20.32
CA ASP A 229 4.01 18.02 -19.94
C ASP A 229 4.76 18.90 -18.91
N ILE A 230 6.01 18.54 -18.61
CA ILE A 230 6.80 19.19 -17.56
C ILE A 230 7.95 20.01 -18.16
N ALA A 231 8.68 19.46 -19.12
CA ALA A 231 9.95 20.05 -19.55
C ALA A 231 10.40 19.67 -20.97
N VAL A 232 11.33 20.47 -21.51
CA VAL A 232 12.12 20.13 -22.71
C VAL A 232 13.49 19.62 -22.29
N VAL A 233 14.09 18.75 -23.08
CA VAL A 233 15.41 18.16 -22.80
C VAL A 233 16.47 18.80 -23.69
N ASP A 234 17.47 19.44 -23.07
CA ASP A 234 18.69 19.92 -23.71
C ASP A 234 19.83 18.92 -23.44
N VAL A 235 20.06 18.03 -24.40
CA VAL A 235 21.07 16.97 -24.30
C VAL A 235 22.51 17.49 -24.20
N SER A 236 22.75 18.78 -24.47
CA SER A 236 24.08 19.38 -24.39
C SER A 236 24.47 19.77 -22.96
N LYS A 237 23.52 19.73 -22.03
CA LYS A 237 23.69 20.18 -20.64
C LYS A 237 23.46 19.04 -19.66
N LYS A 238 23.97 19.21 -18.45
CA LYS A 238 23.76 18.32 -17.30
C LYS A 238 23.56 19.17 -16.06
N TYR A 239 22.74 18.68 -15.12
CA TYR A 239 22.53 19.28 -13.81
C TYR A 239 22.00 20.72 -13.88
N ILE A 240 21.07 21.02 -14.79
CA ILE A 240 20.53 22.38 -14.97
C ILE A 240 19.80 22.84 -13.71
N HIS A 241 19.11 21.91 -13.04
CA HIS A 241 18.26 22.20 -11.88
C HIS A 241 18.87 21.74 -10.56
N THR A 242 20.12 21.32 -10.58
CA THR A 242 20.84 20.87 -9.40
C THR A 242 21.94 21.88 -9.09
N GLU A 243 21.87 22.53 -7.93
CA GLU A 243 23.04 23.24 -7.41
C GLU A 243 24.13 22.19 -7.10
N VAL A 244 25.10 22.04 -7.99
CA VAL A 244 26.28 21.21 -7.72
C VAL A 244 27.04 21.92 -6.59
N PRO A 245 27.29 21.29 -5.43
CA PRO A 245 28.24 21.83 -4.47
C PRO A 245 29.58 21.90 -5.21
N GLN A 246 30.11 23.10 -5.41
CA GLN A 246 31.48 23.25 -5.92
C GLN A 246 32.39 22.48 -4.96
N LYS A 247 33.02 21.41 -5.44
CA LYS A 247 34.17 20.83 -4.76
C LYS A 247 35.22 21.93 -4.69
N GLN A 248 35.43 22.48 -3.49
CA GLN A 248 36.60 23.29 -3.16
C GLN A 248 37.85 22.42 -3.18
#